data_AF-A0A0A9PFR2-F1
#
_entry.id   AF-A0A0A9PFR2-F1
#
_cell.length_a   1.000
_cell.length_b   1.000
_cell.length_c   1.000
_cell.angle_alpha   90.00
_cell.angle_beta   90.00
_cell.angle_gamma   90.00
#
_symmetry.space_group_name_H-M   'P 1'
#
loop_
_entity.id
_entity.type
_entity.pdbx_description
1 polymer ?
#
loop_
_entity_poly.entity_id
_entity_poly.type
_entity_poly.pdbx_seq_one_letter_code
_entity_poly.pdbx_strand_id
1 'polypeptide(L)'
;MGMLVRDLRADLGMPHLLVIQVGLASGLGQYTEVVREAQKGIKLRNVRFVDAKGLPLQDGHLHLSTQAQVQLGHMLAQSYLNYGTSQL
;
A
#
# COMPACT_ATOMS: atom_id res chain seq x y z
N MET A 1 8.56 6.37 -5.74
CA MET A 1 7.23 6.41 -5.11
C MET A 1 6.83 7.80 -4.60
N GLY A 2 7.66 8.52 -3.85
CA GLY A 2 7.31 9.87 -3.38
C GLY A 2 7.01 10.88 -4.50
N MET A 3 7.76 10.85 -5.60
CA MET A 3 7.49 11.68 -6.78
C MET A 3 6.15 11.32 -7.42
N LEU A 4 5.89 10.04 -7.71
CA LEU A 4 4.60 9.56 -8.23
C LEU A 4 3.40 10.13 -7.45
N VAL A 5 3.43 10.14 -6.12
CA VAL A 5 2.34 10.71 -5.31
C VAL A 5 2.19 12.22 -5.54
N ARG A 6 3.30 12.97 -5.64
CA ARG A 6 3.27 14.42 -5.88
C ARG A 6 2.77 14.72 -7.29
N ASP A 7 3.24 13.97 -8.27
CA ASP A 7 2.88 14.14 -9.68
C ASP A 7 1.39 13.87 -9.88
N LEU A 8 0.86 12.74 -9.38
CA LEU A 8 -0.58 12.43 -9.41
C LEU A 8 -1.43 13.52 -8.75
N ARG A 9 -0.98 14.08 -7.62
CA ARG A 9 -1.70 15.18 -6.95
C ARG A 9 -1.69 16.46 -7.76
N ALA A 10 -0.57 16.79 -8.41
CA ALA A 10 -0.43 17.96 -9.25
C ALA A 10 -1.30 17.83 -10.50
N ASP A 11 -1.19 16.70 -11.21
CA ASP A 11 -1.91 16.44 -12.46
C ASP A 11 -3.43 16.40 -12.25
N LEU A 12 -3.90 15.90 -11.11
CA LEU A 12 -5.33 15.87 -10.75
C LEU A 12 -5.81 17.16 -10.08
N GLY A 13 -4.93 18.11 -9.74
CA GLY A 13 -5.28 19.30 -8.96
C GLY A 13 -5.78 19.00 -7.54
N MET A 14 -5.40 17.84 -6.97
CA MET A 14 -5.87 17.35 -5.67
C MET A 14 -4.71 17.24 -4.66
N PRO A 15 -4.26 18.35 -4.01
CA PRO A 15 -3.08 18.36 -3.14
C PRO A 15 -3.20 17.46 -1.89
N HIS A 16 -4.42 17.06 -1.54
CA HIS A 16 -4.73 16.23 -0.39
C HIS A 16 -5.25 14.83 -0.75
N LEU A 17 -5.12 14.41 -2.01
CA LEU A 17 -5.52 13.07 -2.45
C LEU A 17 -4.90 11.99 -1.55
N LEU A 18 -5.77 11.16 -0.96
CA LEU A 18 -5.34 10.01 -0.18
C LEU A 18 -4.73 8.97 -1.11
N VAL A 19 -3.51 8.51 -0.78
CA VAL A 19 -2.88 7.37 -1.44
C VAL A 19 -2.67 6.28 -0.38
N ILE A 20 -3.24 5.11 -0.61
CA ILE A 20 -3.01 3.93 0.23
C ILE A 20 -2.11 2.99 -0.56
N GLN A 21 -0.87 2.85 -0.12
CA GLN A 21 0.08 1.92 -0.74
C GLN A 21 0.12 0.61 0.04
N VAL A 22 0.45 -0.47 -0.68
CA VAL A 22 0.58 -1.81 -0.13
C VAL A 22 2.04 -2.22 -0.12
N GLY A 23 2.55 -2.62 1.04
CA GLY A 23 3.87 -3.24 1.17
C GLY A 23 3.88 -4.59 0.47
N LEU A 24 4.87 -4.85 -0.39
CA LEU A 24 4.96 -6.11 -1.13
C LEU A 24 4.89 -7.32 -0.19
N ALA A 25 4.02 -8.28 -0.49
CA ALA A 25 3.93 -9.53 0.28
C ALA A 25 5.09 -10.49 -0.02
N SER A 26 5.67 -10.38 -1.21
CA SER A 26 6.56 -11.35 -1.86
C SER A 26 7.36 -10.67 -2.99
N GLY A 27 8.36 -11.37 -3.54
CA GLY A 27 9.12 -10.93 -4.72
C GLY A 27 10.08 -12.01 -5.22
N LEU A 28 10.47 -11.94 -6.49
CA LEU A 28 11.33 -12.94 -7.15
C LEU A 28 12.84 -12.77 -6.90
N GLY A 29 13.24 -11.86 -6.01
CA GLY A 29 14.66 -11.53 -5.81
C GLY A 29 15.01 -11.02 -4.42
N GLN A 30 16.29 -10.80 -4.20
CA GLN A 30 16.89 -10.47 -2.90
C GLN A 30 16.51 -9.09 -2.34
N TYR A 31 15.92 -8.21 -3.15
CA TYR A 31 15.65 -6.82 -2.76
C TYR A 31 14.24 -6.59 -2.22
N THR A 32 13.44 -7.65 -2.01
CA THR A 32 12.07 -7.52 -1.50
C THR A 32 12.02 -6.72 -0.19
N GLU A 33 12.90 -7.01 0.77
CA GLU A 33 12.92 -6.25 2.04
C GLU A 33 13.38 -4.81 1.86
N VAL A 34 14.36 -4.55 0.98
CA VAL A 34 14.80 -3.17 0.67
C VAL A 34 13.63 -2.35 0.09
N VAL A 35 12.88 -2.93 -0.84
CA VAL A 35 11.69 -2.27 -1.42
C VAL A 35 10.63 -2.05 -0.36
N ARG A 36 10.37 -3.04 0.51
CA ARG A 36 9.39 -2.91 1.60
C ARG A 36 9.76 -1.82 2.60
N GLU A 37 11.01 -1.74 3.01
CA GLU A 37 11.48 -0.66 3.89
C GLU A 37 11.33 0.70 3.22
N ALA A 38 11.62 0.80 1.91
CA ALA A 38 11.37 2.03 1.15
C ALA A 38 9.88 2.39 1.07
N GLN A 39 8.97 1.41 0.90
CA GLN A 39 7.52 1.62 0.91
C GLN A 39 7.03 2.09 2.28
N LYS A 40 7.45 1.42 3.35
CA LYS A 40 7.08 1.76 4.74
C LYS A 40 7.65 3.12 5.17
N GLY A 41 8.82 3.48 4.66
CA GLY A 41 9.53 4.72 4.98
C GLY A 41 8.96 6.00 4.34
N ILE A 42 7.93 5.92 3.50
CA ILE A 42 7.35 7.11 2.84
C ILE A 42 6.60 7.97 3.85
N LYS A 43 7.20 9.12 4.19
CA LYS A 43 6.63 10.13 5.08
C LYS A 43 6.05 11.29 4.27
N LEU A 44 4.85 11.09 3.70
CA LEU A 44 4.08 12.13 3.01
C LEU A 44 2.69 12.25 3.63
N ARG A 45 2.16 13.49 3.74
CA ARG A 45 0.79 13.72 4.21
C ARG A 45 -0.22 12.96 3.33
N ASN A 46 -1.25 12.39 3.96
CA ASN A 46 -2.31 11.60 3.31
C ASN A 46 -1.76 10.44 2.46
N VAL A 47 -0.62 9.87 2.86
CA VAL A 47 -0.15 8.57 2.37
C VAL A 47 -0.25 7.57 3.51
N ARG A 48 -0.97 6.47 3.29
CA ARG A 48 -1.12 5.38 4.26
C ARG A 48 -0.44 4.12 3.73
N PHE A 49 0.05 3.29 4.64
CA PHE A 49 0.71 2.03 4.33
C PHE A 49 -0.09 0.87 4.91
N VAL A 50 -0.36 -0.14 4.07
CA VAL A 50 -0.97 -1.41 4.45
C VAL A 50 0.07 -2.50 4.22
N ASP A 51 0.39 -3.29 5.24
CA ASP A 51 1.40 -4.34 5.12
C ASP A 51 0.77 -5.68 4.71
N ALA A 52 1.11 -6.18 3.52
CA ALA A 52 0.63 -7.48 3.05
C ALA A 52 1.56 -8.65 3.42
N LYS A 53 2.66 -8.41 4.15
CA LYS A 53 3.58 -9.47 4.58
C LYS A 53 2.86 -10.49 5.45
N GLY A 54 3.09 -11.77 5.15
CA GLY A 54 2.48 -12.90 5.86
C GLY A 54 1.09 -13.29 5.34
N LEU A 55 0.51 -12.55 4.39
CA LEU A 55 -0.71 -13.00 3.73
C LEU A 55 -0.44 -14.24 2.85
N PRO A 56 -1.39 -15.20 2.76
CA PRO A 56 -1.21 -16.42 2.00
C PRO A 56 -0.91 -16.18 0.51
N LEU A 57 0.04 -16.94 -0.03
CA LEU A 57 0.41 -16.88 -1.45
C LEU A 57 -0.16 -18.08 -2.21
N GLN A 58 -0.35 -17.93 -3.52
CA GLN A 58 -0.64 -19.02 -4.44
C GLN A 58 0.60 -19.90 -4.66
N ASP A 59 0.39 -21.02 -5.36
CA ASP A 59 1.46 -21.87 -5.87
C ASP A 59 2.45 -21.02 -6.70
N GLY A 60 3.75 -21.18 -6.42
CA GLY A 60 4.80 -20.32 -6.97
C GLY A 60 5.23 -19.15 -6.07
N HIS A 61 4.60 -18.98 -4.90
CA HIS A 61 5.03 -18.06 -3.82
C HIS A 61 5.28 -16.60 -4.25
N LEU A 62 4.64 -16.17 -5.33
CA LEU A 62 4.75 -14.80 -5.85
C LEU A 62 3.44 -14.04 -5.69
N HIS A 63 2.30 -14.63 -6.07
CA HIS A 63 1.02 -13.94 -6.05
C HIS A 63 0.22 -14.24 -4.79
N LEU A 64 -0.56 -13.27 -4.29
CA LEU A 64 -1.50 -13.50 -3.19
C LEU A 64 -2.61 -14.47 -3.63
N SER A 65 -3.03 -15.36 -2.73
CA SER A 65 -4.20 -16.21 -2.96
C SER A 65 -5.48 -15.38 -3.03
N THR A 66 -6.55 -15.95 -3.58
CA THR A 66 -7.86 -15.25 -3.63
C THR A 66 -8.34 -14.85 -2.24
N GLN A 67 -8.18 -15.74 -1.24
CA GLN A 67 -8.53 -15.43 0.14
C GLN A 67 -7.66 -14.30 0.72
N ALA A 68 -6.36 -14.30 0.40
CA ALA A 68 -5.45 -13.24 0.80
C ALA A 68 -5.79 -11.88 0.16
N GLN A 69 -6.26 -11.87 -1.09
CA GLN A 69 -6.75 -10.66 -1.76
C GLN A 69 -8.02 -10.12 -1.09
N VAL A 70 -8.96 -10.99 -0.67
CA VAL A 70 -10.13 -10.58 0.11
C VAL A 70 -9.69 -9.94 1.43
N GLN A 71 -8.75 -10.56 2.15
CA GLN A 71 -8.21 -10.00 3.39
C GLN A 71 -7.51 -8.66 3.16
N LEU A 72 -6.67 -8.54 2.12
CA LEU A 72 -6.03 -7.27 1.75
C LEU A 72 -7.06 -6.19 1.42
N GLY A 73 -8.14 -6.55 0.72
CA GLY A 73 -9.27 -5.66 0.44
C GLY A 73 -9.90 -5.10 1.71
N HIS A 74 -10.12 -5.94 2.74
CA HIS A 74 -10.60 -5.48 4.04
C HIS A 74 -9.60 -4.53 4.73
N MET A 75 -8.30 -4.80 4.66
CA MET A 75 -7.26 -3.93 5.23
C MET A 75 -7.21 -2.56 4.54
N LEU A 76 -7.33 -2.53 3.20
CA LEU A 76 -7.42 -1.30 2.41
C LEU A 76 -8.68 -0.50 2.77
N ALA A 77 -9.84 -1.16 2.84
CA ALA A 77 -11.11 -0.53 3.20
C ALA A 77 -11.06 0.06 4.63
N GLN A 78 -10.51 -0.69 5.60
CA GLN A 78 -10.33 -0.20 6.96
C GLN A 78 -9.39 1.02 7.01
N SER A 79 -8.27 1.00 6.27
CA SER A 79 -7.34 2.12 6.18
C SER A 79 -8.02 3.39 5.61
N TYR A 80 -8.89 3.23 4.62
CA TYR A 80 -9.71 4.30 4.04
C TYR A 80 -10.74 4.86 5.03
N LEU A 81 -11.54 4.00 5.66
CA LEU A 81 -12.58 4.43 6.62
C LEU A 81 -11.97 5.13 7.85
N ASN A 82 -10.84 4.63 8.35
CA ASN A 82 -10.10 5.24 9.45
C ASN A 82 -9.50 6.61 9.06
N TYR A 83 -9.26 6.87 7.77
CA TYR A 83 -8.82 8.18 7.30
C TYR A 83 -9.96 9.18 7.34
N GLY A 84 -11.13 8.82 6.79
CA GLY A 84 -12.30 9.71 6.78
C GLY A 84 -12.76 10.10 8.18
N THR A 85 -12.71 9.18 9.13
CA THR A 85 -13.05 9.45 10.54
C THR A 85 -12.00 10.30 11.28
N SER A 86 -10.73 10.29 10.85
CA SER A 86 -9.68 11.15 11.42
C SER A 86 -9.73 12.60 10.91
N GLN A 87 -10.61 12.91 9.94
CA GLN A 87 -10.77 14.26 9.38
C GLN A 87 -12.02 14.99 9.90
N LEU A 88 -12.87 14.30 10.68
CA LEU A 88 -13.97 14.88 11.43
C LEU A 88 -13.45 15.38 12.78
#